data_AF-A0A953WQW1-F1
#
_entry.id   AF-A0A953WQW1-F1
#
_cell.length_a   1.000
_cell.length_b   1.000
_cell.length_c   1.000
_cell.angle_alpha   90.00
_cell.angle_beta   90.00
_cell.angle_gamma   90.00
#
_symmetry.space_group_name_H-M   'P 1'
#
loop_
_entity.id
_entity.type
_entity.pdbx_description
1 polymer ?
#
loop_
_entity_poly.entity_id
_entity_poly.type
_entity_poly.pdbx_seq_one_letter_code
_entity_poly.pdbx_strand_id
1 'polypeptide(L)'
;MRPPTDHARIEIADPEMPGMTLRISRDGVKTFAFRYRDKHGDQHRVTLGRYPGLSLKAARAEALKHRGAVAKGESPAEKKRRAKVATLSELVQEFLIRYAYKNRSAKETERILNKELVAKLGKNRDITSIKKPDILKIIDGIADRGKKSAARNALAQIRKLFNWAVSRDLLELSPANGVTPPAPPAQRHRTLTDDELAAIWLATFKEEWRFNHYIRLLMLTGQRRTQTAKLRWSWIDFERDIINFPASVMKNKLDFTLPMSAEIKELLKSLTAIASDNDTHRKIDDRVFPTRSKSNSESVISGFSKAKQRLDKASGVTDWVYHDFRRAASTYLNGPMKVEEKVVERLLSHKPLGIGAVYNKWEYLDEKRTALALWTAHPSLQAKAPLKSNAPARSRERTSPESKPTAPKRRRGRPQTDPKQDAFISAGVQMYHSATRRIKADERAESPDGLKSTPTELADEETAKDLALSVGTMRRLKRRRSGSQK
;
A
#
# COMPACT_ATOMS: atom_id res chain seq x y z
N MET A 1 34.84 -37.62 -27.50
CA MET A 1 34.93 -38.06 -26.10
C MET A 1 33.57 -38.55 -25.65
N ARG A 2 33.53 -39.78 -25.10
CA ARG A 2 32.33 -40.40 -24.53
C ARG A 2 31.99 -39.73 -23.18
N PRO A 3 30.71 -39.64 -22.80
CA PRO A 3 30.28 -39.08 -21.52
C PRO A 3 30.79 -39.93 -20.33
N PRO A 4 31.02 -39.31 -19.15
CA PRO A 4 31.45 -40.01 -17.94
C PRO A 4 30.39 -41.00 -17.44
N THR A 5 30.83 -42.15 -16.96
CA THR A 5 30.01 -43.24 -16.38
C THR A 5 29.73 -43.09 -14.88
N ASP A 6 30.28 -42.07 -14.23
CA ASP A 6 30.11 -41.82 -12.80
C ASP A 6 29.59 -40.40 -12.57
N HIS A 7 28.85 -40.15 -11.48
CA HIS A 7 27.96 -39.00 -11.24
C HIS A 7 28.61 -37.59 -11.25
N ALA A 8 29.87 -37.45 -11.66
CA ALA A 8 30.64 -36.21 -11.67
C ALA A 8 30.66 -35.53 -13.06
N ARG A 9 30.37 -34.23 -13.09
CA ARG A 9 30.61 -33.38 -14.27
C ARG A 9 32.11 -33.36 -14.58
N ILE A 10 32.50 -33.66 -15.82
CA ILE A 10 33.90 -33.53 -16.25
C ILE A 10 34.20 -32.06 -16.53
N GLU A 11 35.30 -31.55 -15.97
CA GLU A 11 35.90 -30.27 -16.34
C GLU A 11 37.31 -30.49 -16.89
N ILE A 12 37.51 -30.13 -18.16
CA ILE A 12 38.81 -30.23 -18.83
C ILE A 12 39.39 -28.82 -18.93
N ALA A 13 40.58 -28.58 -18.39
CA ALA A 13 41.27 -27.30 -18.54
C ALA A 13 41.82 -27.15 -19.96
N ASP A 14 41.73 -25.96 -20.54
CA ASP A 14 42.39 -25.67 -21.80
C ASP A 14 43.88 -25.39 -21.54
N PRO A 15 44.81 -26.04 -22.28
CA PRO A 15 46.24 -25.89 -22.04
C PRO A 15 46.79 -24.54 -22.52
N GLU A 16 46.14 -23.88 -23.47
CA GLU A 16 46.63 -22.63 -24.07
C GLU A 16 46.04 -21.37 -23.38
N MET A 17 44.85 -21.49 -22.78
CA MET A 17 44.15 -20.39 -22.11
C MET A 17 43.92 -20.68 -20.62
N PRO A 18 44.87 -20.29 -19.73
CA PRO A 18 44.74 -20.49 -18.30
C PRO A 18 43.43 -19.89 -17.75
N GLY A 19 42.73 -20.69 -16.93
CA GLY A 19 41.41 -20.35 -16.39
C GLY A 19 40.24 -20.78 -17.29
N MET A 20 40.45 -21.04 -18.59
CA MET A 20 39.41 -21.59 -19.45
C MET A 20 39.25 -23.10 -19.22
N THR A 21 38.00 -23.55 -19.21
CA THR A 21 37.62 -24.96 -19.00
C THR A 21 36.50 -25.36 -19.96
N LEU A 22 36.53 -26.59 -20.46
CA LEU A 22 35.42 -27.24 -21.12
C LEU A 22 34.69 -28.11 -20.11
N ARG A 23 33.42 -27.80 -19.87
CA ARG A 23 32.55 -28.56 -18.97
C ARG A 23 31.67 -29.48 -19.78
N ILE A 24 31.63 -30.75 -19.42
CA ILE A 24 30.79 -31.76 -20.07
C ILE A 24 29.73 -32.18 -19.06
N SER A 25 28.46 -31.91 -19.36
CA SER A 25 27.34 -32.40 -18.54
C SER A 25 27.15 -33.90 -18.73
N ARG A 26 26.33 -34.52 -17.86
CA ARG A 26 25.91 -35.92 -17.98
C ARG A 26 25.33 -36.21 -19.36
N ASP A 27 24.50 -35.31 -19.87
CA ASP A 27 23.84 -35.43 -21.18
C ASP A 27 24.78 -35.12 -22.36
N GLY A 28 26.09 -35.03 -22.11
CA GLY A 28 27.11 -34.78 -23.14
C GLY A 28 27.18 -33.33 -23.64
N VAL A 29 26.44 -32.40 -23.01
CA VAL A 29 26.45 -30.98 -23.38
C VAL A 29 27.78 -30.38 -22.99
N LYS A 30 28.48 -29.85 -24.00
CA LYS A 30 29.81 -29.26 -23.88
C LYS A 30 29.68 -27.75 -23.76
N THR A 31 30.15 -27.18 -22.66
CA THR A 31 30.05 -25.75 -22.35
C THR A 31 31.43 -25.19 -22.00
N PHE A 32 31.87 -24.19 -22.74
CA PHE A 32 33.07 -23.42 -22.39
C PHE A 32 32.78 -22.47 -21.23
N ALA A 33 33.67 -22.45 -20.25
CA ALA A 33 33.60 -21.57 -19.09
C ALA A 33 34.97 -21.02 -18.72
N PHE A 34 35.02 -19.81 -18.19
CA PHE A 34 36.22 -19.18 -17.68
C PHE A 34 36.13 -19.03 -16.15
N ARG A 35 37.14 -19.56 -15.44
CA ARG A 35 37.31 -19.47 -13.98
C ARG A 35 38.37 -18.42 -13.68
N TYR A 36 38.09 -17.57 -12.70
CA TYR A 36 39.02 -16.55 -12.23
C TYR A 36 38.82 -16.30 -10.73
N ARG A 37 39.77 -15.61 -10.10
CA ARG A 37 39.59 -15.02 -8.77
C ARG A 37 39.39 -13.53 -8.91
N ASP A 38 38.47 -12.96 -8.14
CA ASP A 38 38.30 -11.51 -8.10
C ASP A 38 39.35 -10.84 -7.19
N LYS A 39 39.23 -9.51 -7.03
CA LYS A 39 40.09 -8.70 -6.16
C LYS A 39 39.99 -9.06 -4.66
N HIS A 40 38.94 -9.77 -4.25
CA HIS A 40 38.71 -10.23 -2.89
C HIS A 40 39.23 -11.67 -2.67
N GLY A 41 39.71 -12.33 -3.71
CA GLY A 41 40.20 -13.71 -3.68
C GLY A 41 39.13 -14.76 -3.93
N ASP A 42 37.88 -14.34 -4.12
CA ASP A 42 36.74 -15.25 -4.33
C ASP A 42 36.79 -15.86 -5.73
N GLN A 43 36.52 -17.18 -5.82
CA GLN A 43 36.57 -17.90 -7.07
C GLN A 43 35.23 -17.77 -7.82
N HIS A 44 35.28 -17.16 -9.01
CA HIS A 44 34.13 -16.93 -9.87
C HIS A 44 34.22 -17.71 -11.18
N ARG A 45 33.07 -17.87 -11.83
CA ARG A 45 32.96 -18.58 -13.11
C ARG A 45 32.00 -17.87 -14.06
N VAL A 46 32.42 -17.66 -15.30
CA VAL A 46 31.57 -17.16 -16.38
C VAL A 46 31.44 -18.19 -17.49
N THR A 47 30.21 -18.51 -17.88
CA THR A 47 29.93 -19.32 -19.07
C THR A 47 30.16 -18.50 -20.34
N LEU A 48 31.02 -18.99 -21.23
CA LEU A 48 31.39 -18.37 -22.51
C LEU A 48 30.41 -18.77 -23.62
N GLY A 49 30.03 -20.05 -23.68
CA GLY A 49 29.10 -20.56 -24.69
C GLY A 49 29.11 -22.08 -24.80
N ARG A 50 28.22 -22.65 -25.61
CA ARG A 50 28.09 -24.10 -25.82
C ARG A 50 28.75 -24.54 -27.13
N TYR A 51 29.44 -25.67 -27.12
CA TYR A 51 29.92 -26.34 -28.33
C TYR A 51 28.78 -27.18 -28.95
N PRO A 52 28.64 -27.26 -30.28
CA PRO A 52 29.50 -26.67 -31.33
C PRO A 52 29.17 -25.21 -31.69
N GLY A 53 28.13 -24.62 -31.11
CA GLY A 53 27.68 -23.25 -31.44
C GLY A 53 28.72 -22.15 -31.17
N LEU A 54 29.67 -22.38 -30.27
CA LEU A 54 30.87 -21.58 -30.09
C LEU A 54 32.08 -22.48 -30.40
N SER A 55 32.91 -22.07 -31.36
CA SER A 55 34.14 -22.80 -31.70
C SER A 55 35.19 -22.64 -30.61
N LEU A 56 36.16 -23.56 -30.52
CA LEU A 56 37.26 -23.47 -29.56
C LEU A 56 38.04 -22.16 -29.72
N LYS A 57 38.32 -21.75 -30.96
CA LYS A 57 39.00 -20.47 -31.27
C LYS A 57 38.22 -19.27 -30.74
N ALA A 58 36.90 -19.24 -30.94
CA ALA A 58 36.04 -18.16 -30.45
C ALA A 58 35.94 -18.16 -28.92
N ALA A 59 35.88 -19.34 -28.30
CA ALA A 59 35.88 -19.49 -26.84
C ALA A 59 37.18 -18.95 -26.21
N ARG A 60 38.35 -19.25 -26.81
CA ARG A 60 39.65 -18.70 -26.37
C ARG A 60 39.70 -17.18 -26.47
N ALA A 61 39.20 -16.61 -27.58
CA ALA A 61 39.12 -15.16 -27.75
C ALA A 61 38.23 -14.50 -26.70
N GLU A 62 37.08 -15.10 -26.38
CA GLU A 62 36.17 -14.57 -25.35
C GLU A 62 36.75 -14.72 -23.93
N ALA A 63 37.42 -15.84 -23.65
CA ALA A 63 38.15 -16.04 -22.40
C ALA A 63 39.26 -14.98 -22.22
N LEU A 64 39.98 -14.62 -23.29
CA LEU A 64 41.01 -13.59 -23.26
C LEU A 64 40.44 -12.22 -22.91
N LYS A 65 39.27 -11.85 -23.47
CA LYS A 65 38.58 -10.60 -23.10
C LYS A 65 38.23 -10.58 -21.61
N HIS A 66 37.67 -11.66 -21.10
CA HIS A 66 37.34 -11.78 -19.67
C HIS A 66 38.57 -11.73 -18.79
N ARG A 67 39.67 -12.40 -19.18
CA ARG A 67 40.95 -12.33 -18.48
C ARG A 67 41.50 -10.90 -18.44
N GLY A 68 41.42 -10.17 -19.56
CA GLY A 68 41.81 -8.75 -19.62
C GLY A 68 40.96 -7.86 -18.71
N ALA A 69 39.65 -8.12 -18.60
CA ALA A 69 38.78 -7.40 -17.67
C ALA A 69 39.14 -7.69 -16.20
N VAL A 70 39.41 -8.94 -15.86
CA VAL A 70 39.87 -9.34 -14.51
C VAL A 70 41.20 -8.70 -14.15
N ALA A 71 42.15 -8.63 -15.10
CA ALA A 71 43.42 -7.95 -14.89
C ALA A 71 43.27 -6.44 -14.61
N LYS A 72 42.19 -5.83 -15.08
CA LYS A 72 41.81 -4.42 -14.78
C LYS A 72 41.02 -4.28 -13.47
N GLY A 73 40.81 -5.35 -12.72
CA GLY A 73 40.02 -5.36 -11.49
C GLY A 73 38.50 -5.41 -11.70
N GLU A 74 38.02 -5.60 -12.93
CA GLU A 74 36.60 -5.81 -13.22
C GLU A 74 36.23 -7.28 -13.03
N SER A 75 35.04 -7.59 -12.48
CA SER A 75 34.53 -8.96 -12.37
C SER A 75 33.52 -9.26 -13.49
N PRO A 76 33.86 -10.11 -14.49
CA PRO A 76 32.94 -10.50 -15.56
C PRO A 76 31.63 -11.14 -15.10
N ALA A 77 31.65 -11.90 -14.01
CA ALA A 77 30.45 -12.50 -13.42
C ALA A 77 29.52 -11.44 -12.83
N GLU A 78 30.09 -10.41 -12.19
CA GLU A 78 29.32 -9.26 -11.73
C GLU A 78 28.76 -8.44 -12.89
N LYS A 79 29.52 -8.22 -13.97
CA LYS A 79 29.03 -7.55 -15.18
C LYS A 79 27.84 -8.30 -15.81
N LYS A 80 27.90 -9.63 -15.83
CA LYS A 80 26.80 -10.49 -16.31
C LYS A 80 25.62 -10.55 -15.34
N ARG A 81 25.85 -10.40 -14.02
CA ARG A 81 24.80 -10.26 -12.99
C ARG A 81 24.11 -8.90 -13.08
N ARG A 82 24.87 -7.81 -13.26
CA ARG A 82 24.38 -6.45 -13.53
C ARG A 82 23.53 -6.40 -14.81
N ALA A 83 23.93 -7.15 -15.85
CA ALA A 83 23.17 -7.25 -17.10
C ALA A 83 21.77 -7.90 -16.97
N LYS A 84 21.40 -8.54 -15.85
CA LYS A 84 20.06 -9.10 -15.64
C LYS A 84 19.00 -8.05 -15.26
N VAL A 85 19.39 -6.89 -14.73
CA VAL A 85 18.50 -5.77 -14.42
C VAL A 85 19.08 -4.56 -15.13
N ALA A 86 18.77 -4.42 -16.41
CA ALA A 86 19.31 -3.36 -17.23
C ALA A 86 18.45 -2.10 -17.14
N THR A 87 17.13 -2.26 -16.97
CA THR A 87 16.18 -1.15 -17.09
C THR A 87 15.64 -0.67 -15.75
N LEU A 88 15.25 0.60 -15.73
CA LEU A 88 14.60 1.24 -14.58
C LEU A 88 13.30 0.51 -14.16
N SER A 89 12.52 0.04 -15.12
CA SER A 89 11.28 -0.69 -14.81
C SER A 89 11.56 -2.03 -14.12
N GLU A 90 12.56 -2.78 -14.59
CA GLU A 90 12.98 -4.04 -13.95
C GLU A 90 13.51 -3.77 -12.54
N LEU A 91 14.32 -2.72 -12.35
CA LEU A 91 14.85 -2.36 -11.04
C LEU A 91 13.72 -2.05 -10.05
N VAL A 92 12.72 -1.27 -10.47
CA VAL A 92 11.56 -0.95 -9.64
C VAL A 92 10.78 -2.22 -9.29
N GLN A 93 10.50 -3.10 -10.25
CA GLN A 93 9.79 -4.35 -9.98
C GLN A 93 10.54 -5.25 -8.99
N GLU A 94 11.84 -5.44 -9.20
CA GLU A 94 12.67 -6.27 -8.34
C GLU A 94 12.75 -5.70 -6.92
N PHE A 95 12.86 -4.37 -6.79
CA PHE A 95 12.80 -3.67 -5.50
C PHE A 95 11.45 -3.86 -4.80
N LEU A 96 10.35 -3.77 -5.54
CA LEU A 96 9.02 -3.94 -4.96
C LEU A 96 8.84 -5.36 -4.42
N ILE A 97 9.19 -6.37 -5.21
CA ILE A 97 9.08 -7.79 -4.85
C ILE A 97 9.97 -8.13 -3.65
N ARG A 98 11.26 -7.77 -3.72
CA ARG A 98 12.24 -8.25 -2.74
C ARG A 98 12.34 -7.39 -1.48
N TYR A 99 11.89 -6.14 -1.52
CA TYR A 99 12.04 -5.19 -0.43
C TYR A 99 10.73 -4.51 -0.03
N ALA A 100 10.04 -3.84 -0.97
CA ALA A 100 8.96 -2.95 -0.59
C ALA A 100 7.69 -3.68 -0.12
N TYR A 101 7.27 -4.78 -0.76
CA TYR A 101 6.01 -5.50 -0.46
C TYR A 101 5.95 -6.11 0.94
N LYS A 102 7.08 -6.20 1.65
CA LYS A 102 7.12 -6.53 3.08
C LYS A 102 6.49 -5.44 3.96
N ASN A 103 6.26 -4.24 3.42
CA ASN A 103 5.73 -3.08 4.14
C ASN A 103 4.33 -2.70 3.68
N ARG A 104 3.48 -2.27 4.63
CA ARG A 104 2.11 -1.78 4.34
C ARG A 104 2.04 -0.59 3.37
N SER A 105 3.14 0.15 3.22
CA SER A 105 3.23 1.32 2.33
C SER A 105 3.63 0.95 0.90
N ALA A 106 3.85 -0.32 0.59
CA ALA A 106 4.39 -0.75 -0.70
C ALA A 106 3.59 -0.24 -1.91
N LYS A 107 2.25 -0.31 -1.85
CA LYS A 107 1.38 0.20 -2.92
C LYS A 107 1.58 1.70 -3.19
N GLU A 108 1.80 2.48 -2.12
CA GLU A 108 2.06 3.91 -2.26
C GLU A 108 3.48 4.16 -2.77
N THR A 109 4.47 3.39 -2.31
CA THR A 109 5.84 3.41 -2.84
C THR A 109 5.85 3.09 -4.34
N GLU A 110 5.19 2.02 -4.77
CA GLU A 110 5.01 1.64 -6.18
C GLU A 110 4.36 2.78 -6.98
N ARG A 111 3.24 3.33 -6.49
CA ARG A 111 2.55 4.43 -7.15
C ARG A 111 3.45 5.65 -7.34
N ILE A 112 4.25 6.00 -6.32
CA ILE A 112 5.18 7.13 -6.37
C ILE A 112 6.31 6.86 -7.37
N LEU A 113 6.96 5.70 -7.29
CA LEU A 113 8.07 5.35 -8.19
C LEU A 113 7.59 5.29 -9.65
N ASN A 114 6.44 4.66 -9.91
CA ASN A 114 5.89 4.59 -11.26
C ASN A 114 5.52 5.97 -11.81
N LYS A 115 4.87 6.82 -11.00
CA LYS A 115 4.39 8.13 -11.42
C LYS A 115 5.51 9.17 -11.56
N GLU A 116 6.41 9.24 -10.58
CA GLU A 116 7.36 10.35 -10.49
C GLU A 116 8.73 9.99 -11.07
N LEU A 117 9.12 8.71 -11.10
CA LEU A 117 10.41 8.26 -11.62
C LEU A 117 10.27 7.60 -13.00
N VAL A 118 9.56 6.46 -13.07
CA VAL A 118 9.45 5.65 -14.30
C VAL A 118 8.76 6.43 -15.43
N ALA A 119 7.64 7.10 -15.14
CA ALA A 119 6.91 7.87 -16.15
C ALA A 119 7.70 9.08 -16.69
N LYS A 120 8.64 9.63 -15.91
CA LYS A 120 9.43 10.80 -16.31
C LYS A 120 10.74 10.45 -17.01
N LEU A 121 11.39 9.35 -16.61
CA LEU A 121 12.67 8.93 -17.20
C LEU A 121 12.52 7.86 -18.29
N GLY A 122 11.34 7.23 -18.38
CA GLY A 122 11.07 6.15 -19.32
C GLY A 122 11.35 4.77 -18.74
N LYS A 123 10.51 3.80 -19.09
CA LYS A 123 10.58 2.42 -18.58
C LYS A 123 11.89 1.70 -18.91
N ASN A 124 12.38 1.92 -20.13
CA ASN A 124 13.54 1.23 -20.69
C ASN A 124 14.86 1.97 -20.45
N ARG A 125 14.84 3.01 -19.61
CA ARG A 125 16.06 3.77 -19.29
C ARG A 125 17.06 2.84 -18.59
N ASP A 126 18.30 2.83 -19.08
CA ASP A 126 19.40 2.12 -18.44
C ASP A 126 19.65 2.70 -17.05
N ILE A 127 19.68 1.85 -16.03
CA ILE A 127 19.88 2.25 -14.63
C ILE A 127 21.22 2.97 -14.40
N THR A 128 22.26 2.64 -15.16
CA THR A 128 23.60 3.24 -15.06
C THR A 128 23.68 4.63 -15.70
N SER A 129 22.74 4.94 -16.60
CA SER A 129 22.66 6.22 -17.30
C SER A 129 21.93 7.32 -16.51
N ILE A 130 21.28 6.95 -15.39
CA ILE A 130 20.54 7.88 -14.55
C ILE A 130 21.51 8.61 -13.64
N LYS A 131 21.50 9.94 -13.66
CA LYS A 131 22.43 10.79 -12.92
C LYS A 131 21.68 11.72 -11.94
N LYS A 132 22.44 12.35 -11.03
CA LYS A 132 21.92 13.33 -10.07
C LYS A 132 21.05 14.44 -10.70
N PRO A 133 21.41 15.03 -11.87
CA PRO A 133 20.57 16.04 -12.52
C PRO A 133 19.17 15.55 -12.90
N ASP A 134 19.04 14.27 -13.29
CA ASP A 134 17.74 13.67 -13.59
C ASP A 134 16.84 13.66 -12.35
N ILE A 135 17.42 13.31 -11.20
CA ILE A 135 16.71 13.27 -9.92
C ILE A 135 16.31 14.69 -9.48
N LEU A 136 17.23 15.66 -9.59
CA LEU A 136 16.93 17.07 -9.28
C LEU A 136 15.76 17.59 -10.11
N LYS A 137 15.81 17.40 -11.44
CA LYS A 137 14.72 17.80 -12.35
C LYS A 137 13.36 17.21 -11.96
N ILE A 138 13.33 15.97 -11.49
CA ILE A 138 12.10 15.31 -11.01
C ILE A 138 11.58 15.98 -9.75
N ILE A 139 12.46 16.22 -8.77
CA ILE A 139 12.10 16.73 -7.44
C ILE A 139 11.70 18.21 -7.51
N ASP A 140 12.49 19.03 -8.21
CA ASP A 140 12.24 20.46 -8.40
C ASP A 140 10.92 20.65 -9.16
N GLY A 141 10.71 19.90 -10.25
CA GLY A 141 9.44 19.95 -10.96
C GLY A 141 8.21 19.55 -10.14
N ILE A 142 8.35 18.76 -9.06
CA ILE A 142 7.23 18.52 -8.11
C ILE A 142 7.08 19.69 -7.14
N ALA A 143 8.19 20.23 -6.65
CA ALA A 143 8.22 21.35 -5.71
C ALA A 143 7.66 22.64 -6.34
N ASP A 144 8.00 22.93 -7.60
CA ASP A 144 7.56 24.11 -8.36
C ASP A 144 6.04 24.15 -8.57
N ARG A 145 5.39 22.98 -8.54
CA ARG A 145 3.91 22.87 -8.53
C ARG A 145 3.29 23.12 -7.15
N GLY A 146 4.05 23.65 -6.20
CA GLY A 146 3.65 23.87 -4.81
C GLY A 146 3.58 22.59 -3.95
N LYS A 147 3.98 21.42 -4.47
CA LYS A 147 3.78 20.12 -3.79
C LYS A 147 5.02 19.66 -3.02
N LYS A 148 5.59 20.53 -2.17
CA LYS A 148 6.83 20.29 -1.42
C LYS A 148 6.85 18.99 -0.62
N SER A 149 5.75 18.64 0.07
CA SER A 149 5.62 17.36 0.80
C SER A 149 5.69 16.14 -0.13
N ALA A 150 5.04 16.21 -1.28
CA ALA A 150 5.09 15.13 -2.28
C ALA A 150 6.50 14.99 -2.88
N ALA A 151 7.20 16.11 -3.12
CA ALA A 151 8.57 16.11 -3.60
C ALA A 151 9.51 15.43 -2.59
N ARG A 152 9.40 15.77 -1.30
CA ARG A 152 10.18 15.11 -0.22
C ARG A 152 9.90 13.61 -0.14
N ASN A 153 8.63 13.21 -0.22
CA ASN A 153 8.27 11.80 -0.19
C ASN A 153 8.79 11.05 -1.43
N ALA A 154 8.69 11.65 -2.63
CA ALA A 154 9.25 11.09 -3.85
C ALA A 154 10.76 10.88 -3.72
N LEU A 155 11.51 11.88 -3.26
CA LEU A 155 12.96 11.75 -3.02
C LEU A 155 13.27 10.64 -2.02
N ALA A 156 12.49 10.50 -0.95
CA ALA A 156 12.68 9.45 0.03
C ALA A 156 12.49 8.04 -0.58
N GLN A 157 11.48 7.83 -1.43
CA GLN A 157 11.30 6.54 -2.12
C GLN A 157 12.38 6.28 -3.17
N ILE A 158 12.78 7.31 -3.93
CA ILE A 158 13.84 7.23 -4.94
C ILE A 158 15.18 6.86 -4.29
N ARG A 159 15.54 7.50 -3.16
CA ARG A 159 16.73 7.15 -2.39
C ARG A 159 16.70 5.71 -1.90
N LYS A 160 15.56 5.24 -1.38
CA LYS A 160 15.41 3.83 -0.94
C LYS A 160 15.63 2.85 -2.09
N LEU A 161 15.04 3.11 -3.25
CA LEU A 161 15.21 2.29 -4.45
C LEU A 161 16.68 2.18 -4.86
N PHE A 162 17.36 3.33 -5.04
CA PHE A 162 18.73 3.33 -5.54
C PHE A 162 19.76 2.89 -4.50
N ASN A 163 19.56 3.18 -3.21
CA ASN A 163 20.42 2.64 -2.15
C ASN A 163 20.25 1.13 -2.03
N TRP A 164 19.03 0.62 -2.21
CA TRP A 164 18.80 -0.82 -2.30
C TRP A 164 19.51 -1.43 -3.53
N ALA A 165 19.47 -0.77 -4.68
CA ALA A 165 20.22 -1.20 -5.87
C ALA A 165 21.73 -1.27 -5.62
N VAL A 166 22.29 -0.27 -4.94
CA VAL A 166 23.70 -0.25 -4.51
C VAL A 166 24.02 -1.41 -3.57
N SER A 167 23.16 -1.68 -2.57
CA SER A 167 23.36 -2.82 -1.66
C SER A 167 23.29 -4.20 -2.32
N ARG A 168 22.90 -4.26 -3.61
CA ARG A 168 22.83 -5.47 -4.42
C ARG A 168 23.88 -5.49 -5.54
N ASP A 169 24.84 -4.57 -5.49
CA ASP A 169 25.88 -4.32 -6.51
C ASP A 169 25.33 -4.14 -7.93
N LEU A 170 24.07 -3.70 -8.05
CA LEU A 170 23.46 -3.36 -9.34
C LEU A 170 23.92 -1.97 -9.82
N LEU A 171 24.28 -1.11 -8.88
CA LEU A 171 24.88 0.20 -9.10
C LEU A 171 26.03 0.39 -8.13
N GLU A 172 27.06 1.11 -8.54
CA GLU A 172 28.19 1.45 -7.67
C GLU A 172 27.85 2.62 -6.74
N LEU A 173 27.11 3.61 -7.28
CA LEU A 173 26.70 4.79 -6.54
C LEU A 173 25.24 5.12 -6.83
N SER A 174 24.53 5.57 -5.80
CA SER A 174 23.16 6.04 -5.91
C SER A 174 23.11 7.41 -6.61
N PRO A 175 22.34 7.59 -7.71
CA PRO A 175 22.19 8.90 -8.35
C PRO A 175 21.43 9.90 -7.48
N ALA A 176 20.76 9.45 -6.42
CA ALA A 176 20.10 10.32 -5.45
C ALA A 176 21.02 10.78 -4.31
N ASN A 177 22.30 10.36 -4.33
CA ASN A 177 23.27 10.77 -3.32
C ASN A 177 23.53 12.28 -3.39
N GLY A 178 23.59 12.94 -2.23
CA GLY A 178 23.78 14.39 -2.12
C GLY A 178 22.67 15.26 -2.73
N VAL A 179 21.49 14.72 -3.05
CA VAL A 179 20.32 15.53 -3.47
C VAL A 179 19.62 16.08 -2.24
N THR A 180 19.62 17.39 -2.02
CA THR A 180 18.97 17.99 -0.84
C THR A 180 17.44 17.97 -1.00
N PRO A 181 16.67 17.54 0.03
CA PRO A 181 15.21 17.59 -0.03
C PRO A 181 14.71 19.05 -0.02
N PRO A 182 13.63 19.39 -0.73
CA PRO A 182 13.01 20.71 -0.67
C PRO A 182 12.65 21.09 0.76
N ALA A 183 12.65 22.39 1.07
CA ALA A 183 12.26 22.88 2.40
C ALA A 183 10.92 22.26 2.85
N PRO A 184 10.81 21.82 4.12
CA PRO A 184 9.55 21.27 4.62
C PRO A 184 8.45 22.33 4.48
N PRO A 185 7.21 21.92 4.14
CA PRO A 185 6.09 22.85 4.22
C PRO A 185 5.93 23.33 5.67
N ALA A 186 5.45 24.56 5.85
CA ALA A 186 5.11 25.08 7.16
C ALA A 186 4.18 24.09 7.88
N GLN A 187 4.49 23.79 9.15
CA GLN A 187 3.61 22.93 9.94
C GLN A 187 2.27 23.64 10.13
N ARG A 188 1.19 22.90 9.89
CA ARG A 188 -0.16 23.44 10.07
C ARG A 188 -0.50 23.40 11.56
N HIS A 189 -0.37 24.55 12.23
CA HIS A 189 -0.66 24.73 13.66
C HIS A 189 -2.16 24.94 13.97
N ARG A 190 -3.05 24.75 12.98
CA ARG A 190 -4.49 24.95 13.16
C ARG A 190 -5.10 23.89 14.09
N THR A 191 -5.85 24.37 15.08
CA THR A 191 -6.78 23.62 15.93
C THR A 191 -8.17 24.23 15.73
N LEU A 192 -9.22 23.41 15.70
CA LEU A 192 -10.60 23.89 15.57
C LEU A 192 -10.97 24.67 16.84
N THR A 193 -11.63 25.82 16.67
CA THR A 193 -12.17 26.60 17.79
C THR A 193 -13.48 26.00 18.32
N ASP A 194 -13.96 26.50 19.46
CA ASP A 194 -15.24 26.08 20.05
C ASP A 194 -16.41 26.29 19.08
N ASP A 195 -16.45 27.45 18.42
CA ASP A 195 -17.49 27.80 17.45
C ASP A 195 -17.43 26.89 16.21
N GLU A 196 -16.22 26.61 15.71
CA GLU A 196 -16.03 25.72 14.56
C GLU A 196 -16.46 24.28 14.91
N LEU A 197 -16.08 23.79 16.09
CA LEU A 197 -16.50 22.48 16.58
C LEU A 197 -18.02 22.41 16.71
N ALA A 198 -18.65 23.41 17.31
CA ALA A 198 -20.10 23.46 17.50
C ALA A 198 -20.85 23.52 16.16
N ALA A 199 -20.38 24.35 15.22
CA ALA A 199 -20.96 24.47 13.89
C ALA A 199 -20.88 23.15 13.11
N ILE A 200 -19.75 22.45 13.17
CA ILE A 200 -19.60 21.13 12.54
C ILE A 200 -20.49 20.09 13.24
N TRP A 201 -20.52 20.08 14.57
CA TRP A 201 -21.35 19.16 15.37
C TRP A 201 -22.83 19.30 14.98
N LEU A 202 -23.37 20.52 15.02
CA LEU A 202 -24.75 20.83 14.63
C LEU A 202 -25.05 20.46 13.17
N ALA A 203 -24.09 20.68 12.26
CA ALA A 203 -24.25 20.30 10.86
C ALA A 203 -24.43 18.78 10.66
N THR A 204 -23.94 17.94 11.57
CA THR A 204 -24.16 16.49 11.51
C THR A 204 -25.62 16.08 11.75
N PHE A 205 -26.44 16.94 12.36
CA PHE A 205 -27.86 16.65 12.63
C PHE A 205 -28.81 17.17 11.54
N LYS A 206 -28.33 17.99 10.60
CA LYS A 206 -29.18 18.60 9.56
C LYS A 206 -29.73 17.59 8.54
N GLU A 207 -29.05 16.46 8.36
CA GLU A 207 -29.48 15.38 7.47
C GLU A 207 -29.25 14.03 8.15
N GLU A 208 -30.22 13.13 8.03
CA GLU A 208 -30.08 11.77 8.53
C GLU A 208 -29.22 10.94 7.55
N TRP A 209 -27.92 10.92 7.83
CA TRP A 209 -26.96 10.19 7.04
C TRP A 209 -26.03 9.39 7.95
N ARG A 210 -25.86 8.08 7.70
CA ARG A 210 -24.95 7.21 8.47
C ARG A 210 -23.53 7.79 8.61
N PHE A 211 -23.08 8.58 7.63
CA PHE A 211 -21.79 9.28 7.68
C PHE A 211 -21.73 10.31 8.82
N ASN A 212 -22.85 10.94 9.17
CA ASN A 212 -22.91 11.92 10.26
C ASN A 212 -22.76 11.27 11.63
N HIS A 213 -23.26 10.05 11.84
CA HIS A 213 -22.96 9.27 13.06
C HIS A 213 -21.46 8.93 13.14
N TYR A 214 -20.85 8.57 12.01
CA TYR A 214 -19.41 8.33 11.94
C TYR A 214 -18.59 9.58 12.32
N ILE A 215 -19.02 10.77 11.87
CA ILE A 215 -18.37 12.03 12.22
C ILE A 215 -18.55 12.39 13.68
N ARG A 216 -19.75 12.24 14.24
CA ARG A 216 -19.98 12.42 15.67
C ARG A 216 -19.09 11.50 16.50
N LEU A 217 -18.97 10.22 16.13
CA LEU A 217 -18.08 9.29 16.81
C LEU A 217 -16.61 9.70 16.72
N LEU A 218 -16.16 10.22 15.56
CA LEU A 218 -14.79 10.76 15.44
C LEU A 218 -14.56 11.97 16.35
N MET A 219 -15.53 12.88 16.42
CA MET A 219 -15.45 14.07 17.27
C MET A 219 -15.44 13.70 18.74
N LEU A 220 -16.34 12.82 19.18
CA LEU A 220 -16.43 12.35 20.57
C LEU A 220 -15.20 11.56 21.03
N THR A 221 -14.57 10.78 20.14
CA THR A 221 -13.50 9.85 20.55
C THR A 221 -12.09 10.36 20.27
N GLY A 222 -11.92 11.35 19.37
CA GLY A 222 -10.60 11.79 18.90
C GLY A 222 -9.80 10.69 18.17
N GLN A 223 -10.42 9.57 17.78
CA GLN A 223 -9.71 8.44 17.18
C GLN A 223 -9.39 8.66 15.70
N ARG A 224 -8.52 7.80 15.17
CA ARG A 224 -8.07 7.92 13.78
C ARG A 224 -9.20 7.55 12.82
N ARG A 225 -9.43 8.42 11.83
CA ARG A 225 -10.40 8.21 10.72
C ARG A 225 -10.50 6.75 10.24
N THR A 226 -9.37 6.15 9.86
CA THR A 226 -9.33 4.79 9.30
C THR A 226 -9.63 3.69 10.33
N GLN A 227 -9.28 3.91 11.60
CA GLN A 227 -9.57 2.97 12.70
C GLN A 227 -11.07 2.98 12.99
N THR A 228 -11.65 4.15 13.23
CA THR A 228 -13.08 4.33 13.50
C THR A 228 -13.94 3.81 12.33
N ALA A 229 -13.47 3.97 11.09
CA ALA A 229 -14.18 3.48 9.90
C ALA A 229 -14.27 1.94 9.86
N LYS A 230 -13.34 1.24 10.52
CA LYS A 230 -13.27 -0.23 10.58
C LYS A 230 -13.95 -0.82 11.81
N LEU A 231 -14.61 -0.01 12.64
CA LEU A 231 -15.23 -0.45 13.88
C LEU A 231 -16.24 -1.59 13.63
N ARG A 232 -16.23 -2.57 14.52
CA ARG A 232 -17.11 -3.74 14.50
C ARG A 232 -17.97 -3.84 15.76
N TRP A 233 -19.15 -4.42 15.63
CA TRP A 233 -20.05 -4.66 16.76
C TRP A 233 -19.46 -5.65 17.74
N SER A 234 -18.79 -6.70 17.23
CA SER A 234 -18.04 -7.69 18.03
C SER A 234 -16.90 -7.12 18.88
N TRP A 235 -16.50 -5.87 18.65
CA TRP A 235 -15.44 -5.19 19.43
C TRP A 235 -15.99 -4.31 20.53
N ILE A 236 -17.30 -4.11 20.59
CA ILE A 236 -17.95 -3.22 21.55
C ILE A 236 -18.53 -4.07 22.68
N ASP A 237 -18.14 -3.74 23.90
CA ASP A 237 -18.71 -4.30 25.13
C ASP A 237 -19.52 -3.20 25.82
N PHE A 238 -20.84 -3.28 25.69
CA PHE A 238 -21.78 -2.31 26.27
C PHE A 238 -21.97 -2.48 27.78
N GLU A 239 -21.64 -3.64 28.34
CA GLU A 239 -21.72 -3.90 29.78
C GLU A 239 -20.52 -3.26 30.48
N ARG A 240 -19.33 -3.41 29.89
CA ARG A 240 -18.09 -2.83 30.43
C ARG A 240 -17.82 -1.42 29.94
N ASP A 241 -18.65 -0.88 29.05
CA ASP A 241 -18.46 0.43 28.44
C ASP A 241 -17.07 0.62 27.81
N ILE A 242 -16.66 -0.33 26.97
CA ILE A 242 -15.38 -0.31 26.26
C ILE A 242 -15.51 -0.73 24.80
N ILE A 243 -14.54 -0.29 23.99
CA ILE A 243 -14.30 -0.72 22.62
C ILE A 243 -12.89 -1.28 22.52
N ASN A 244 -12.76 -2.55 22.14
CA ASN A 244 -11.50 -3.28 22.04
C ASN A 244 -11.03 -3.34 20.58
N PHE A 245 -10.08 -2.50 20.20
CA PHE A 245 -9.51 -2.51 18.86
C PHE A 245 -8.34 -3.52 18.77
N PRO A 246 -8.41 -4.51 17.87
CA PRO A 246 -7.31 -5.46 17.70
C PRO A 246 -6.12 -4.83 16.98
N ALA A 247 -4.91 -5.30 17.29
CA ALA A 247 -3.64 -4.85 16.74
C ALA A 247 -3.62 -4.81 15.19
N SER A 248 -4.36 -5.72 14.54
CA SER A 248 -4.49 -5.83 13.09
C SER A 248 -5.06 -4.57 12.41
N VAL A 249 -5.89 -3.79 13.12
CA VAL A 249 -6.44 -2.52 12.60
C VAL A 249 -5.72 -1.28 13.13
N MET A 250 -4.85 -1.46 14.12
CA MET A 250 -4.15 -0.37 14.79
C MET A 250 -2.87 0.03 14.06
N LYS A 251 -2.59 1.34 14.00
CA LYS A 251 -1.41 1.87 13.29
C LYS A 251 -0.10 1.39 13.92
N ASN A 252 -0.08 1.25 15.25
CA ASN A 252 1.05 0.84 16.07
C ASN A 252 1.18 -0.69 16.24
N LYS A 253 0.24 -1.48 15.70
CA LYS A 253 0.17 -2.95 15.84
C LYS A 253 0.10 -3.43 17.31
N LEU A 254 -0.56 -2.66 18.16
CA LEU A 254 -0.87 -3.05 19.54
C LEU A 254 -2.37 -3.03 19.72
N ASP A 255 -2.90 -3.93 20.54
CA ASP A 255 -4.29 -3.88 20.96
C ASP A 255 -4.56 -2.57 21.71
N PHE A 256 -5.80 -2.10 21.64
CA PHE A 256 -6.16 -0.83 22.23
C PHE A 256 -7.60 -0.82 22.75
N THR A 257 -7.72 -0.63 24.05
CA THR A 257 -8.99 -0.46 24.76
C THR A 257 -9.34 1.03 24.86
N LEU A 258 -10.46 1.40 24.24
CA LEU A 258 -11.07 2.74 24.35
C LEU A 258 -12.29 2.67 25.27
N PRO A 259 -12.32 3.39 26.41
CA PRO A 259 -13.56 3.49 27.18
C PRO A 259 -14.66 4.23 26.41
N MET A 260 -15.91 4.03 26.81
CA MET A 260 -17.06 4.76 26.29
C MET A 260 -17.58 5.73 27.37
N SER A 261 -17.87 6.97 26.96
CA SER A 261 -18.71 7.87 27.73
C SER A 261 -20.20 7.56 27.48
N ALA A 262 -21.10 8.17 28.24
CA ALA A 262 -22.54 8.05 28.04
C ALA A 262 -22.95 8.44 26.60
N GLU A 263 -22.40 9.54 26.07
CA GLU A 263 -22.72 10.03 24.73
C GLU A 263 -22.26 9.07 23.62
N ILE A 264 -21.10 8.42 23.81
CA ILE A 264 -20.59 7.42 22.87
C ILE A 264 -21.50 6.18 22.90
N LYS A 265 -21.87 5.73 24.11
CA LYS A 265 -22.77 4.58 24.31
C LYS A 265 -24.12 4.84 23.66
N GLU A 266 -24.73 6.00 23.89
CA GLU A 266 -26.00 6.41 23.28
C GLU A 266 -25.90 6.50 21.76
N LEU A 267 -24.84 7.10 21.22
CA LEU A 267 -24.63 7.16 19.78
C LEU A 267 -24.55 5.77 19.16
N LEU A 268 -23.83 4.83 19.78
CA LEU A 268 -23.70 3.45 19.27
C LEU A 268 -25.01 2.67 19.40
N LYS A 269 -25.77 2.84 20.49
CA LYS A 269 -27.11 2.25 20.64
C LYS A 269 -28.11 2.81 19.61
N SER A 270 -28.03 4.10 19.26
CA SER A 270 -28.88 4.65 18.18
C SER A 270 -28.61 3.99 16.83
N LEU A 271 -27.36 3.58 16.59
CA LEU A 271 -26.97 2.89 15.36
C LEU A 271 -27.46 1.44 15.30
N THR A 272 -27.60 0.75 16.44
CA THR A 272 -28.17 -0.62 16.46
C THR A 272 -29.64 -0.60 16.09
N ALA A 273 -30.41 0.39 16.56
CA ALA A 273 -31.83 0.55 16.20
C ALA A 273 -32.02 0.75 14.68
N ILE A 274 -31.20 1.62 14.06
CA ILE A 274 -31.22 1.88 12.61
C ILE A 274 -30.84 0.63 11.79
N ALA A 275 -30.02 -0.27 12.37
CA ALA A 275 -29.64 -1.53 11.72
C ALA A 275 -30.80 -2.54 11.73
N SER A 276 -31.58 -2.61 12.81
CA SER A 276 -32.72 -3.51 12.95
C SER A 276 -33.90 -3.17 12.03
N ASP A 277 -34.18 -1.88 11.79
CA ASP A 277 -35.34 -1.45 10.98
C ASP A 277 -35.19 -1.66 9.46
N ASN A 278 -33.96 -1.92 8.97
CA ASN A 278 -33.67 -1.92 7.54
C ASN A 278 -33.39 -3.30 6.92
N ASP A 279 -33.52 -4.40 7.68
CA ASP A 279 -32.91 -5.66 7.23
C ASP A 279 -33.66 -6.95 7.62
N THR A 280 -34.67 -7.33 6.85
CA THR A 280 -35.33 -8.64 6.97
C THR A 280 -34.56 -9.78 6.28
N HIS A 281 -33.44 -9.55 5.57
CA HIS A 281 -32.79 -10.64 4.81
C HIS A 281 -31.26 -10.59 4.62
N ARG A 282 -30.49 -9.80 5.38
CA ARG A 282 -29.02 -9.81 5.27
C ARG A 282 -28.38 -10.45 6.50
N LYS A 283 -27.41 -11.34 6.25
CA LYS A 283 -26.44 -11.80 7.25
C LYS A 283 -25.98 -10.62 8.11
N ILE A 284 -26.04 -10.77 9.43
CA ILE A 284 -25.65 -9.76 10.41
C ILE A 284 -24.27 -9.21 10.03
N ASP A 285 -24.27 -7.97 9.58
CA ASP A 285 -23.06 -7.27 9.18
C ASP A 285 -22.37 -6.76 10.43
N ASP A 286 -21.29 -7.43 10.85
CA ASP A 286 -20.54 -7.08 12.05
C ASP A 286 -19.86 -5.68 11.97
N ARG A 287 -19.96 -4.96 10.85
CA ARG A 287 -19.42 -3.59 10.72
C ARG A 287 -20.41 -2.57 11.26
N VAL A 288 -19.92 -1.62 12.08
CA VAL A 288 -20.73 -0.47 12.53
C VAL A 288 -21.00 0.51 11.38
N PHE A 289 -20.03 0.68 10.48
CA PHE A 289 -20.13 1.58 9.32
C PHE A 289 -19.89 0.85 8.00
N PRO A 290 -20.84 0.01 7.53
CA PRO A 290 -20.70 -0.71 6.26
C PRO A 290 -20.89 0.24 5.08
N THR A 291 -20.24 -0.06 3.95
CA THR A 291 -20.58 0.61 2.69
C THR A 291 -21.81 -0.04 2.03
N ARG A 292 -22.54 0.74 1.22
CA ARG A 292 -23.72 0.26 0.45
C ARG A 292 -23.38 -0.73 -0.68
N SER A 293 -22.11 -1.03 -0.93
CA SER A 293 -21.71 -1.96 -1.99
C SER A 293 -22.06 -3.41 -1.63
N LYS A 294 -22.98 -4.00 -2.41
CA LYS A 294 -23.39 -5.42 -2.31
C LYS A 294 -22.26 -6.43 -2.60
N SER A 295 -21.08 -5.98 -3.02
CA SER A 295 -20.10 -6.85 -3.68
C SER A 295 -18.78 -7.09 -2.95
N ASN A 296 -18.57 -6.45 -1.79
CA ASN A 296 -17.35 -6.67 -1.01
C ASN A 296 -17.65 -6.61 0.49
N SER A 297 -17.68 -7.77 1.14
CA SER A 297 -17.98 -7.94 2.57
C SER A 297 -16.96 -7.27 3.50
N GLU A 298 -15.81 -6.84 2.99
CA GLU A 298 -14.78 -6.15 3.78
C GLU A 298 -14.80 -4.62 3.65
N SER A 299 -15.59 -4.09 2.72
CA SER A 299 -15.51 -2.67 2.38
C SER A 299 -16.16 -1.76 3.43
N VAL A 300 -15.36 -0.93 4.07
CA VAL A 300 -15.82 0.03 5.09
C VAL A 300 -16.39 1.31 4.48
N ILE A 301 -17.00 2.16 5.30
CA ILE A 301 -17.47 3.50 4.90
C ILE A 301 -16.41 4.24 4.06
N SER A 302 -16.87 4.83 2.98
CA SER A 302 -16.05 5.54 1.99
C SER A 302 -16.73 6.84 1.56
N GLY A 303 -16.11 7.62 0.68
CA GLY A 303 -16.68 8.91 0.25
C GLY A 303 -16.35 10.09 1.16
N PHE A 304 -15.28 9.97 1.97
CA PHE A 304 -14.83 11.00 2.92
C PHE A 304 -14.73 12.41 2.33
N SER A 305 -14.26 12.56 1.08
CA SER A 305 -14.15 13.88 0.45
C SER A 305 -15.51 14.52 0.18
N LYS A 306 -16.48 13.73 -0.29
CA LYS A 306 -17.85 14.21 -0.56
C LYS A 306 -18.57 14.56 0.74
N ALA A 307 -18.37 13.75 1.77
CA ALA A 307 -18.95 14.03 3.08
C ALA A 307 -18.39 15.31 3.70
N LYS A 308 -17.07 15.52 3.59
CA LYS A 308 -16.43 16.75 4.04
C LYS A 308 -17.01 17.96 3.32
N GLN A 309 -17.12 17.92 1.99
CA GLN A 309 -17.71 19.03 1.21
C GLN A 309 -19.14 19.36 1.66
N ARG A 310 -19.94 18.35 2.00
CA ARG A 310 -21.29 18.56 2.55
C ARG A 310 -21.25 19.23 3.92
N LEU A 311 -20.37 18.77 4.81
CA LEU A 311 -20.19 19.38 6.12
C LEU A 311 -19.66 20.81 6.04
N ASP A 312 -18.71 21.08 5.15
CA ASP A 312 -18.19 22.43 4.90
C ASP A 312 -19.35 23.37 4.50
N LYS A 313 -20.20 22.93 3.56
CA LYS A 313 -21.38 23.71 3.14
C LYS A 313 -22.39 23.88 4.27
N ALA A 314 -22.63 22.83 5.06
CA ALA A 314 -23.67 22.83 6.09
C ALA A 314 -23.26 23.57 7.37
N SER A 315 -21.97 23.58 7.71
CA SER A 315 -21.42 24.24 8.90
C SER A 315 -20.89 25.65 8.61
N GLY A 316 -20.54 25.95 7.36
CA GLY A 316 -19.80 27.17 7.01
C GLY A 316 -18.31 27.09 7.35
N VAL A 317 -17.86 26.01 7.99
CA VAL A 317 -16.46 25.84 8.42
C VAL A 317 -15.67 25.16 7.30
N THR A 318 -14.65 25.86 6.81
CA THR A 318 -13.75 25.36 5.76
C THR A 318 -12.33 25.14 6.30
N ASP A 319 -11.40 24.77 5.41
CA ASP A 319 -9.98 24.62 5.70
C ASP A 319 -9.52 23.60 6.77
N TRP A 320 -10.45 22.82 7.33
CA TRP A 320 -10.16 21.72 8.25
C TRP A 320 -9.93 20.37 7.56
N VAL A 321 -9.39 19.40 8.29
CA VAL A 321 -9.33 17.98 7.90
C VAL A 321 -9.80 17.09 9.06
N TYR A 322 -10.23 15.85 8.80
CA TYR A 322 -10.69 14.93 9.85
C TYR A 322 -9.71 14.72 11.02
N HIS A 323 -8.41 14.92 10.78
CA HIS A 323 -7.41 14.80 11.84
C HIS A 323 -7.47 15.97 12.84
N ASP A 324 -8.09 17.09 12.48
CA ASP A 324 -8.23 18.26 13.36
C ASP A 324 -9.18 17.99 14.53
N PHE A 325 -10.15 17.07 14.40
CA PHE A 325 -10.97 16.63 15.55
C PHE A 325 -10.10 15.99 16.65
N ARG A 326 -9.11 15.20 16.24
CA ARG A 326 -8.16 14.59 17.16
C ARG A 326 -7.20 15.60 17.76
N ARG A 327 -6.76 16.59 16.97
CA ARG A 327 -5.92 17.70 17.45
C ARG A 327 -6.68 18.55 18.46
N ALA A 328 -7.95 18.83 18.20
CA ALA A 328 -8.84 19.50 19.14
C ALA A 328 -8.95 18.69 20.44
N ALA A 329 -9.37 17.43 20.39
CA ALA A 329 -9.43 16.58 21.58
C ALA A 329 -8.11 16.60 22.38
N SER A 330 -6.96 16.42 21.72
CA SER A 330 -5.65 16.48 22.36
C SER A 330 -5.34 17.85 22.99
N THR A 331 -5.62 18.94 22.28
CA THR A 331 -5.33 20.31 22.76
C THR A 331 -6.19 20.67 23.96
N TYR A 332 -7.49 20.37 23.89
CA TYR A 332 -8.44 20.70 24.96
C TYR A 332 -8.22 19.85 26.20
N LEU A 333 -7.94 18.54 26.02
CA LEU A 333 -7.62 17.65 27.12
C LEU A 333 -6.35 18.09 27.86
N ASN A 334 -5.26 18.37 27.14
CA ASN A 334 -3.99 18.78 27.76
C ASN A 334 -4.07 20.18 28.38
N GLY A 335 -4.69 21.14 27.69
CA GLY A 335 -4.70 22.54 28.10
C GLY A 335 -5.85 22.86 29.06
N PRO A 336 -7.00 23.33 28.55
CA PRO A 336 -8.16 23.71 29.37
C PRO A 336 -8.60 22.69 30.42
N MET A 337 -8.64 21.39 30.06
CA MET A 337 -9.13 20.33 30.96
C MET A 337 -8.05 19.78 31.88
N LYS A 338 -6.78 20.18 31.69
CA LYS A 338 -5.62 19.80 32.51
C LYS A 338 -5.47 18.30 32.75
N VAL A 339 -5.88 17.48 31.78
CA VAL A 339 -5.66 16.03 31.82
C VAL A 339 -4.18 15.76 31.59
N GLU A 340 -3.60 14.89 32.41
CA GLU A 340 -2.19 14.55 32.33
C GLU A 340 -1.83 14.02 30.93
N GLU A 341 -0.74 14.54 30.35
CA GLU A 341 -0.32 14.24 28.97
C GLU A 341 -0.22 12.74 28.72
N LYS A 342 0.30 11.96 29.68
CA LYS A 342 0.40 10.51 29.56
C LYS A 342 -0.96 9.84 29.35
N VAL A 343 -2.02 10.34 30.00
CA VAL A 343 -3.39 9.81 29.85
C VAL A 343 -3.94 10.18 28.48
N VAL A 344 -3.72 11.42 28.02
CA VAL A 344 -4.14 11.87 26.67
C VAL A 344 -3.45 11.06 25.57
N GLU A 345 -2.14 10.85 25.69
CA GLU A 345 -1.34 10.06 24.75
C GLU A 345 -1.84 8.60 24.68
N ARG A 346 -2.18 8.01 25.83
CA ARG A 346 -2.75 6.65 25.90
C ARG A 346 -4.18 6.60 25.37
N LEU A 347 -5.05 7.56 25.71
CA LEU A 347 -6.41 7.68 25.17
C LEU A 347 -6.40 7.77 23.65
N LEU A 348 -5.43 8.50 23.09
CA LEU A 348 -5.29 8.65 21.65
C LEU A 348 -4.57 7.46 21.00
N SER A 349 -4.08 6.46 21.74
CA SER A 349 -3.28 5.37 21.16
C SER A 349 -2.05 5.90 20.40
N HIS A 350 -1.34 6.81 21.06
CA HIS A 350 0.04 7.14 20.72
C HIS A 350 0.99 6.08 21.28
N LYS A 351 2.10 5.85 20.58
CA LYS A 351 3.09 4.88 21.03
C LYS A 351 3.89 5.55 22.15
N PRO A 352 4.00 4.96 23.35
CA PRO A 352 4.85 5.50 24.40
C PRO A 352 6.28 5.64 23.86
N LEU A 353 6.92 6.78 24.14
CA LEU A 353 8.29 7.07 23.76
C LEU A 353 9.26 6.62 24.85
N GLY A 354 10.48 6.24 24.46
CA GLY A 354 11.57 5.92 25.38
C GLY A 354 11.39 4.63 26.19
N ILE A 355 12.17 4.54 27.27
CA ILE A 355 12.28 3.36 28.15
C ILE A 355 10.91 2.98 28.75
N GLY A 356 10.06 3.96 29.04
CA GLY A 356 8.71 3.76 29.59
C GLY A 356 7.77 2.88 28.73
N ALA A 357 8.06 2.69 27.43
CA ALA A 357 7.34 1.77 26.57
C ALA A 357 7.51 0.29 26.96
N VAL A 358 8.63 -0.06 27.61
CA VAL A 358 8.94 -1.42 28.06
C VAL A 358 8.37 -1.69 29.45
N TYR A 359 8.37 -0.67 30.33
CA TYR A 359 8.05 -0.83 31.75
C TYR A 359 6.59 -0.51 32.10
N ASN A 360 5.95 0.46 31.43
CA ASN A 360 4.60 0.88 31.79
C ASN A 360 3.54 0.22 30.87
N LYS A 361 3.03 -0.92 31.35
CA LYS A 361 1.93 -1.67 30.75
C LYS A 361 0.55 -1.23 31.24
N TRP A 362 0.47 -0.29 32.19
CA TRP A 362 -0.81 0.20 32.70
C TRP A 362 -1.60 0.87 31.57
N GLU A 363 -2.87 0.47 31.41
CA GLU A 363 -3.71 0.98 30.32
C GLU A 363 -4.36 2.32 30.63
N TYR A 364 -4.30 2.77 31.89
CA TYR A 364 -4.94 4.00 32.40
C TYR A 364 -6.45 4.02 32.10
N LEU A 365 -7.16 2.90 32.29
CA LEU A 365 -8.53 2.79 31.81
C LEU A 365 -9.47 3.77 32.52
N ASP A 366 -9.34 3.92 33.84
CA ASP A 366 -10.19 4.80 34.63
C ASP A 366 -9.86 6.27 34.36
N GLU A 367 -8.57 6.61 34.25
CA GLU A 367 -8.14 7.96 33.90
C GLU A 367 -8.58 8.34 32.48
N LYS A 368 -8.53 7.37 31.53
CA LYS A 368 -9.09 7.54 30.18
C LYS A 368 -10.60 7.74 30.22
N ARG A 369 -11.35 7.05 31.10
CA ARG A 369 -12.81 7.26 31.28
C ARG A 369 -13.09 8.69 31.71
N THR A 370 -12.42 9.17 32.75
CA THR A 370 -12.58 10.54 33.24
C THR A 370 -12.21 11.56 32.17
N ALA A 371 -11.06 11.38 31.50
CA ALA A 371 -10.64 12.24 30.41
C ALA A 371 -11.66 12.29 29.27
N LEU A 372 -12.16 11.12 28.83
CA LEU A 372 -13.11 11.06 27.74
C LEU A 372 -14.46 11.67 28.12
N ALA A 373 -14.93 11.48 29.35
CA ALA A 373 -16.15 12.11 29.85
C ALA A 373 -16.04 13.64 29.90
N LEU A 374 -14.90 14.19 30.33
CA LEU A 374 -14.63 15.64 30.27
C LEU A 374 -14.68 16.15 28.83
N TRP A 375 -14.07 15.41 27.89
CA TRP A 375 -14.07 15.78 26.50
C TRP A 375 -15.47 15.74 25.88
N THR A 376 -16.23 14.67 26.08
CA THR A 376 -17.57 14.55 25.50
C THR A 376 -18.55 15.54 26.11
N ALA A 377 -18.38 15.93 27.38
CA ALA A 377 -19.17 16.98 28.03
C ALA A 377 -18.84 18.41 27.53
N HIS A 378 -17.83 18.59 26.67
CA HIS A 378 -17.46 19.91 26.15
C HIS A 378 -18.66 20.59 25.45
N PRO A 379 -18.97 21.88 25.74
CA PRO A 379 -20.18 22.54 25.24
C PRO A 379 -20.37 22.45 23.72
N SER A 380 -19.29 22.58 22.94
CA SER A 380 -19.34 22.45 21.48
C SER A 380 -19.80 21.08 20.98
N LEU A 381 -19.59 20.01 21.77
CA LEU A 381 -20.04 18.65 21.46
C LEU A 381 -21.41 18.32 22.07
N GLN A 382 -21.97 19.25 22.85
CA GLN A 382 -23.30 19.15 23.45
C GLN A 382 -24.29 20.15 22.82
N ALA A 383 -23.82 20.97 21.87
CA ALA A 383 -24.63 21.98 21.22
C ALA A 383 -25.89 21.35 20.60
N LYS A 384 -27.06 21.89 20.98
CA LYS A 384 -28.35 21.57 20.39
C LYS A 384 -28.73 22.69 19.43
N ALA A 385 -29.36 22.35 18.31
CA ALA A 385 -29.86 23.39 17.40
C ALA A 385 -30.85 24.28 18.18
N PRO A 386 -30.81 25.62 18.03
CA PRO A 386 -31.87 26.44 18.58
C PRO A 386 -33.19 25.97 17.98
N LEU A 387 -34.15 25.61 18.86
CA LEU A 387 -35.52 25.32 18.46
C LEU A 387 -35.98 26.52 17.64
N LYS A 388 -36.26 26.32 16.34
CA LYS A 388 -36.87 27.37 15.54
C LYS A 388 -38.21 27.67 16.19
N SER A 389 -38.35 28.85 16.80
CA SER A 389 -39.65 29.36 17.24
C SER A 389 -40.54 29.44 16.02
N ASN A 390 -41.66 28.72 16.02
CA ASN A 390 -42.69 28.84 15.01
C ASN A 390 -43.26 30.26 15.04
N ALA A 391 -42.78 31.14 14.18
CA ALA A 391 -43.51 32.34 13.79
C ALA A 391 -44.61 31.92 12.81
N PRO A 392 -45.85 32.44 12.93
CA PRO A 392 -46.98 31.97 12.15
C PRO A 392 -46.79 32.32 10.67
N ALA A 393 -47.11 31.35 9.81
CA ALA A 393 -47.05 31.50 8.37
C ALA A 393 -47.98 32.63 7.91
N ARG A 394 -47.42 33.69 7.31
CA ARG A 394 -48.21 34.63 6.51
C ARG A 394 -48.76 33.89 5.29
N SER A 395 -50.08 33.93 5.15
CA SER A 395 -50.85 33.45 4.01
C SER A 395 -50.33 34.04 2.70
N ARG A 396 -50.11 33.17 1.70
CA ARG A 396 -50.06 33.57 0.30
C ARG A 396 -51.03 32.71 -0.48
N GLU A 397 -51.96 33.40 -1.12
CA GLU A 397 -53.03 32.90 -1.96
C GLU A 397 -52.50 32.01 -3.09
N ARG A 398 -53.28 30.97 -3.39
CA ARG A 398 -53.12 30.11 -4.55
C ARG A 398 -53.65 30.83 -5.79
N THR A 399 -52.79 31.02 -6.79
CA THR A 399 -53.23 31.12 -8.18
C THR A 399 -52.56 30.02 -9.00
N SER A 400 -53.40 29.18 -9.61
CA SER A 400 -53.03 28.08 -10.50
C SER A 400 -52.41 28.62 -11.80
N PRO A 401 -51.55 27.85 -12.49
CA PRO A 401 -51.66 27.87 -13.95
C PRO A 401 -51.65 26.49 -14.62
N GLU A 402 -52.23 26.55 -15.81
CA GLU A 402 -52.62 25.54 -16.78
C GLU A 402 -51.52 24.61 -17.30
N SER A 403 -52.00 23.61 -18.03
CA SER A 403 -51.30 22.46 -18.57
C SER A 403 -50.93 22.60 -20.05
N LYS A 404 -49.93 21.78 -20.45
CA LYS A 404 -49.49 21.34 -21.81
C LYS A 404 -48.20 21.98 -22.36
N PRO A 405 -47.48 21.34 -23.32
CA PRO A 405 -47.29 19.90 -23.56
C PRO A 405 -45.79 19.49 -23.71
N THR A 406 -45.54 18.19 -23.59
CA THR A 406 -44.25 17.49 -23.75
C THR A 406 -43.72 17.44 -25.20
N ALA A 407 -42.40 17.61 -25.37
CA ALA A 407 -41.62 17.35 -26.60
C ALA A 407 -40.27 16.63 -26.26
N PRO A 408 -39.61 15.96 -27.22
CA PRO A 408 -38.99 14.65 -26.98
C PRO A 408 -37.52 14.63 -26.52
N LYS A 409 -37.13 13.53 -25.87
CA LYS A 409 -35.79 13.21 -25.36
C LYS A 409 -34.75 13.04 -26.48
N ARG A 410 -33.69 13.86 -26.48
CA ARG A 410 -32.44 13.62 -27.21
C ARG A 410 -31.64 12.47 -26.60
N ARG A 411 -31.36 11.42 -27.39
CA ARG A 411 -30.37 10.37 -27.09
C ARG A 411 -28.96 10.97 -27.10
N ARG A 412 -28.17 10.72 -26.05
CA ARG A 412 -26.70 10.90 -26.08
C ARG A 412 -26.03 9.53 -26.20
N GLY A 413 -25.10 9.43 -27.16
CA GLY A 413 -24.42 8.21 -27.57
C GLY A 413 -23.42 7.64 -26.57
N ARG A 414 -23.10 6.37 -26.81
CA ARG A 414 -22.14 5.50 -26.09
C ARG A 414 -20.70 5.82 -26.54
N PRO A 415 -19.68 5.79 -25.66
CA PRO A 415 -18.29 5.86 -26.12
C PRO A 415 -17.81 4.49 -26.63
N GLN A 416 -17.23 4.47 -27.84
CA GLN A 416 -16.50 3.32 -28.41
C GLN A 416 -15.16 3.11 -27.69
N THR A 417 -14.80 1.85 -27.47
CA THR A 417 -13.50 1.41 -26.93
C THR A 417 -12.52 1.11 -28.08
N ASP A 418 -11.25 1.48 -27.89
CA ASP A 418 -10.14 1.35 -28.85
C ASP A 418 -9.69 -0.13 -29.01
N PRO A 419 -9.79 -0.73 -30.22
CA PRO A 419 -9.42 -2.13 -30.49
C PRO A 419 -7.97 -2.52 -30.17
N LYS A 420 -7.06 -1.53 -30.05
CA LYS A 420 -5.63 -1.80 -29.78
C LYS A 420 -5.34 -2.16 -28.32
N GLN A 421 -6.20 -1.78 -27.38
CA GLN A 421 -6.04 -2.12 -25.96
C GLN A 421 -6.41 -3.58 -25.63
N ASP A 422 -7.38 -4.15 -26.35
CA ASP A 422 -7.81 -5.55 -26.12
C ASP A 422 -6.81 -6.57 -26.71
N ALA A 423 -6.11 -6.21 -27.80
CA ALA A 423 -5.05 -7.04 -28.39
C ALA A 423 -3.85 -7.22 -27.44
N PHE A 424 -3.49 -6.18 -26.67
CA PHE A 424 -2.34 -6.20 -25.75
C PHE A 424 -2.59 -7.07 -24.51
N ILE A 425 -3.84 -7.16 -24.06
CA ILE A 425 -4.24 -7.98 -22.90
C ILE A 425 -4.32 -9.47 -23.29
N SER A 426 -4.75 -9.76 -24.52
CA SER A 426 -4.82 -11.14 -25.04
C SER A 426 -3.44 -11.79 -25.17
N ALA A 427 -2.43 -11.03 -25.63
CA ALA A 427 -1.05 -11.50 -25.76
C ALA A 427 -0.39 -11.83 -24.40
N GLY A 428 -0.66 -11.02 -23.36
CA GLY A 428 -0.13 -11.24 -22.01
C GLY A 428 -0.69 -12.50 -21.33
N VAL A 429 -1.96 -12.84 -21.60
CA VAL A 429 -2.59 -14.05 -21.04
C VAL A 429 -2.10 -15.33 -21.74
N GLN A 430 -1.80 -15.27 -23.05
CA GLN A 430 -1.22 -16.39 -23.78
C GLN A 430 0.23 -16.71 -23.37
N MET A 431 1.05 -15.68 -23.10
CA MET A 431 2.41 -15.90 -22.58
C MET A 431 2.43 -16.50 -21.16
N TYR A 432 1.46 -16.11 -20.31
CA TYR A 432 1.34 -16.70 -18.96
C TYR A 432 0.96 -18.19 -19.03
N HIS A 433 0.04 -18.58 -19.91
CA HIS A 433 -0.38 -19.98 -20.05
C HIS A 433 0.67 -20.89 -20.70
N SER A 434 1.60 -20.35 -21.52
CA SER A 434 2.72 -21.12 -22.04
C SER A 434 3.82 -21.33 -20.99
N ALA A 435 4.08 -20.35 -20.13
CA ALA A 435 5.01 -20.45 -19.01
C ALA A 435 4.54 -21.47 -17.96
N THR A 436 3.27 -21.45 -17.57
CA THR A 436 2.71 -22.40 -16.58
C THR A 436 2.59 -23.84 -17.09
N ARG A 437 2.53 -24.04 -18.42
CA ARG A 437 2.52 -25.39 -19.01
C ARG A 437 3.92 -26.01 -19.08
N ARG A 438 4.98 -25.20 -19.18
CA ARG A 438 6.37 -25.67 -19.08
C ARG A 438 6.74 -26.06 -17.65
N ILE A 439 6.34 -25.27 -16.66
CA ILE A 439 6.62 -25.55 -15.24
C ILE A 439 5.96 -26.86 -14.79
N LYS A 440 4.72 -27.13 -15.19
CA LYS A 440 4.01 -28.39 -14.87
C LYS A 440 4.49 -29.62 -15.63
N ALA A 441 5.22 -29.42 -16.74
CA ALA A 441 5.83 -30.52 -17.48
C ALA A 441 7.17 -30.94 -16.85
N ASP A 442 7.93 -29.99 -16.31
CA ASP A 442 9.17 -30.25 -15.57
C ASP A 442 8.90 -30.92 -14.20
N GLU A 443 7.84 -30.52 -13.48
CA GLU A 443 7.45 -31.14 -12.18
C GLU A 443 6.95 -32.59 -12.31
N ARG A 444 6.56 -33.05 -13.50
CA ARG A 444 6.13 -34.44 -13.74
C ARG A 444 7.28 -35.37 -14.16
N ALA A 445 8.48 -34.83 -14.38
CA ALA A 445 9.64 -35.59 -14.84
C ALA A 445 10.60 -36.01 -13.71
N GLU A 446 10.43 -35.50 -12.49
CA GLU A 446 11.28 -35.81 -11.34
C GLU A 446 10.48 -36.38 -10.16
N SER A 447 10.25 -37.70 -10.16
CA SER A 447 10.20 -38.56 -8.97
C SER A 447 10.17 -40.04 -9.38
N PRO A 448 11.19 -40.81 -8.97
CA PRO A 448 10.87 -41.98 -8.15
C PRO A 448 11.69 -42.04 -6.85
N ASP A 449 11.03 -42.62 -5.85
CA ASP A 449 11.53 -43.19 -4.60
C ASP A 449 11.92 -42.26 -3.43
N GLY A 450 10.89 -42.05 -2.61
CA GLY A 450 10.85 -42.20 -1.14
C GLY A 450 12.12 -42.01 -0.31
N LEU A 451 12.09 -41.00 0.57
CA LEU A 451 12.46 -41.12 1.98
C LEU A 451 11.91 -39.94 2.81
N LYS A 452 11.74 -40.18 4.11
CA LYS A 452 10.95 -39.44 5.13
C LYS A 452 11.27 -37.95 5.30
N SER A 453 10.24 -37.14 5.56
CA SER A 453 10.27 -35.68 5.71
C SER A 453 10.74 -35.18 7.09
N THR A 454 11.38 -34.01 7.07
CA THR A 454 11.77 -33.14 8.22
C THR A 454 11.19 -31.73 8.00
N PRO A 455 11.14 -30.82 9.00
CA PRO A 455 10.12 -29.77 9.13
C PRO A 455 10.37 -28.51 8.27
N THR A 456 10.41 -28.68 6.95
CA THR A 456 10.50 -27.58 5.96
C THR A 456 9.22 -27.47 5.10
N GLU A 457 8.33 -28.46 5.12
CA GLU A 457 7.12 -28.50 4.27
C GLU A 457 5.95 -27.61 4.73
N LEU A 458 5.97 -27.05 5.95
CA LEU A 458 4.89 -26.18 6.43
C LEU A 458 4.92 -24.75 5.85
N ALA A 459 6.04 -24.31 5.27
CA ALA A 459 6.16 -22.97 4.67
C ALA A 459 5.68 -22.91 3.20
N ASP A 460 5.73 -24.03 2.48
CA ASP A 460 5.30 -24.09 1.07
C ASP A 460 3.78 -24.23 0.93
N GLU A 461 3.11 -24.80 1.93
CA GLU A 461 1.64 -24.93 1.92
C GLU A 461 0.92 -23.57 2.10
N GLU A 462 1.51 -22.67 2.89
CA GLU A 462 0.99 -21.30 3.11
C GLU A 462 1.21 -20.43 1.86
N THR A 463 2.35 -20.61 1.18
CA THR A 463 2.67 -19.93 -0.08
C THR A 463 1.78 -20.41 -1.24
N ALA A 464 1.44 -21.71 -1.27
CA ALA A 464 0.51 -22.27 -2.24
C ALA A 464 -0.95 -21.82 -2.01
N LYS A 465 -1.37 -21.68 -0.73
CA LYS A 465 -2.70 -21.15 -0.35
C LYS A 465 -2.85 -19.67 -0.75
N ASP A 466 -1.82 -18.85 -0.58
CA ASP A 466 -1.82 -17.45 -1.00
C ASP A 466 -1.82 -17.28 -2.53
N LEU A 467 -1.16 -18.17 -3.27
CA LEU A 467 -1.19 -18.18 -4.73
C LEU A 467 -2.56 -18.61 -5.27
N ALA A 468 -3.21 -19.59 -4.65
CA ALA A 468 -4.55 -20.04 -5.00
C ALA A 468 -5.63 -18.96 -4.76
N LEU A 469 -5.49 -18.16 -3.69
CA LEU A 469 -6.32 -16.99 -3.40
C LEU A 469 -6.19 -15.89 -4.49
N SER A 470 -4.97 -15.68 -5.02
CA SER A 470 -4.71 -14.74 -6.10
C SER A 470 -5.35 -15.17 -7.44
N VAL A 471 -5.27 -16.47 -7.78
CA VAL A 471 -5.90 -17.02 -8.99
C VAL A 471 -7.44 -17.03 -8.90
N GLY A 472 -8.00 -17.30 -7.72
CA GLY A 472 -9.43 -17.19 -7.46
C GLY A 472 -9.97 -15.76 -7.64
N THR A 473 -9.15 -14.77 -7.30
CA THR A 473 -9.47 -13.33 -7.46
C THR A 473 -9.46 -12.92 -8.93
N MET A 474 -8.49 -13.41 -9.72
CA MET A 474 -8.45 -13.14 -11.16
C MET A 474 -9.57 -13.83 -11.96
N ARG A 475 -9.98 -15.05 -11.57
CA ARG A 475 -11.15 -15.73 -12.18
C ARG A 475 -12.47 -14.98 -11.91
N ARG A 476 -12.65 -14.36 -10.73
CA ARG A 476 -13.82 -13.52 -10.41
C ARG A 476 -13.85 -12.21 -11.20
N LEU A 477 -12.69 -11.62 -11.49
CA LEU A 477 -12.58 -10.42 -12.33
C LEU A 477 -12.93 -10.70 -13.80
N LYS A 478 -12.58 -11.89 -14.32
CA LYS A 478 -12.95 -12.31 -15.69
C LYS A 478 -14.47 -12.59 -15.82
N ARG A 479 -15.08 -13.30 -14.86
CA ARG A 479 -16.54 -13.55 -14.83
C ARG A 479 -17.39 -12.28 -14.66
N ARG A 480 -16.88 -11.26 -13.96
CA ARG A 480 -17.56 -9.96 -13.80
C ARG A 480 -17.58 -9.10 -15.05
N ARG A 481 -16.67 -9.30 -16.01
CA ARG A 481 -16.64 -8.57 -17.28
C ARG A 481 -17.44 -9.26 -18.39
N SER A 482 -17.56 -10.59 -18.35
CA SER A 482 -18.39 -11.35 -19.31
C SER A 482 -19.89 -11.34 -18.99
N GLY A 483 -20.30 -11.00 -17.76
CA GLY A 483 -21.71 -10.96 -17.33
C GLY A 483 -22.46 -9.64 -17.62
N SER A 484 -21.87 -8.71 -18.37
CA SER A 484 -22.51 -7.43 -18.75
C SER A 484 -22.93 -7.39 -20.24
N GLN A 485 -22.98 -8.55 -20.90
CA GLN A 485 -23.62 -8.75 -22.19
C GLN A 485 -24.58 -9.94 -22.07
N LYS A 486 -25.75 -9.70 -21.49
CA LYS A 486 -27.04 -10.27 -21.90
C LYS A 486 -28.10 -9.26 -21.53
#